data_AF-A0A3L7P1Y8-F1
#
_entry.id   AF-A0A3L7P1Y8-F1
#
_cell.length_a   1.000
_cell.length_b   1.000
_cell.length_c   1.000
_cell.angle_alpha   90.00
_cell.angle_beta   90.00
_cell.angle_gamma   90.00
#
_symmetry.space_group_name_H-M   'P 1'
#
loop_
_entity.id
_entity.type
_entity.pdbx_description
1 polymer ?
#
loop_
_entity_poly.entity_id
_entity_poly.type
_entity_poly.pdbx_seq_one_letter_code
_entity_poly.pdbx_strand_id
1 'polypeptide(L)'
;MNEGMELNPSVWKSSIPKQELITRLNNKFKKCKGGIFPLNGSLMKTCSEIFKVFQQELKFPSYFGNNTSAFFECMTDMSWKILDSYFVIIDHAEELLSNEKQEIGWFLKMCLEISTEWSKPIDLGESWDRPAKPFAFIFLFSDAAAINYDKFNSITLFT
;
A
#
# COMPACT_ATOMS: atom_id res chain seq x y z
N MET A 1 -8.91 11.76 24.16
CA MET A 1 -8.82 10.28 24.19
C MET A 1 -8.28 9.84 22.85
N ASN A 2 -7.25 9.01 22.91
CA ASN A 2 -6.40 8.65 21.79
C ASN A 2 -7.10 7.67 20.85
N GLU A 3 -7.63 8.15 19.73
CA GLU A 3 -7.81 7.29 18.55
C GLU A 3 -6.53 7.38 17.73
N GLY A 4 -5.46 6.87 18.33
CA GLY A 4 -4.37 6.33 17.54
C GLY A 4 -5.04 5.36 16.58
N MET A 5 -4.83 5.57 15.28
CA MET A 5 -4.91 4.43 14.37
C MET A 5 -3.93 3.44 14.99
N GLU A 6 -4.45 2.45 15.72
CA GLU A 6 -3.63 1.34 16.17
C GLU A 6 -2.81 0.94 14.95
N LEU A 7 -1.51 0.72 15.16
CA LEU A 7 -0.55 0.36 14.12
C LEU A 7 -0.88 -1.02 13.50
N ASN A 8 -2.16 -1.39 13.45
CA ASN A 8 -2.66 -2.60 12.87
C ASN A 8 -2.32 -2.63 11.38
N PRO A 9 -1.79 -3.76 10.88
CA PRO A 9 -1.57 -3.96 9.46
C PRO A 9 -2.87 -3.68 8.72
N SER A 10 -2.82 -2.78 7.73
CA SER A 10 -4.05 -2.25 7.19
C SER A 10 -4.07 -2.22 5.68
N VAL A 11 -5.04 -2.97 5.16
CA VAL A 11 -5.48 -2.90 3.78
C VAL A 11 -6.92 -2.41 3.80
N TRP A 12 -7.22 -1.40 3.00
CA TRP A 12 -8.52 -0.71 3.02
C TRP A 12 -9.12 -0.60 1.63
N LYS A 13 -10.44 -0.51 1.56
CA LYS A 13 -11.18 -0.08 0.36
C LYS A 13 -11.92 1.23 0.64
N SER A 14 -12.05 2.08 -0.37
CA SER A 14 -12.91 3.27 -0.32
C SER A 14 -13.36 3.69 -1.73
N SER A 15 -14.42 4.49 -1.81
CA SER A 15 -14.90 5.12 -3.06
C SER A 15 -15.05 6.64 -2.91
N ILE A 16 -14.53 7.22 -1.82
CA ILE A 16 -14.49 8.67 -1.69
C ILE A 16 -13.54 9.27 -2.74
N PRO A 17 -13.76 10.51 -3.19
CA PRO A 17 -12.86 11.15 -4.15
C PRO A 17 -11.40 11.11 -3.69
N LYS A 18 -10.48 10.75 -4.59
CA LYS A 18 -9.05 10.62 -4.29
C LYS A 18 -8.48 11.86 -3.56
N GLN A 19 -8.86 13.05 -4.00
CA GLN A 19 -8.40 14.31 -3.39
C GLN A 19 -8.91 14.47 -1.95
N GLU A 20 -10.12 14.00 -1.66
CA GLU A 20 -10.67 14.00 -0.32
C GLU A 20 -9.90 13.03 0.59
N LEU A 21 -9.64 11.80 0.13
CA LEU A 21 -8.83 10.82 0.86
C LEU A 21 -7.44 11.38 1.18
N ILE A 22 -6.75 11.94 0.18
CA ILE A 22 -5.42 12.55 0.36
C ILE A 22 -5.47 13.67 1.40
N THR A 23 -6.52 14.50 1.36
CA THR A 23 -6.72 15.58 2.33
C THR A 23 -6.92 15.03 3.75
N ARG A 24 -7.74 13.99 3.92
CA ARG A 24 -7.95 13.32 5.21
C ARG A 24 -6.66 12.73 5.77
N LEU A 25 -5.87 12.03 4.94
CA LEU A 25 -4.58 11.46 5.33
C LEU A 25 -3.58 12.55 5.73
N ASN A 26 -3.41 13.58 4.90
CA ASN A 26 -2.52 14.69 5.21
C ASN A 26 -2.90 15.39 6.52
N ASN A 27 -4.19 15.62 6.76
CA ASN A 27 -4.66 16.24 8.00
C ASN A 27 -4.40 15.36 9.22
N LYS A 28 -4.63 14.05 9.10
CA LYS A 28 -4.42 13.08 10.17
C LYS A 28 -2.94 12.93 10.52
N PHE A 29 -2.07 12.86 9.51
CA PHE A 29 -0.63 12.63 9.65
C PHE A 29 0.21 13.91 9.53
N LYS A 30 -0.40 15.10 9.67
CA LYS A 30 0.26 16.41 9.50
C LYS A 30 1.51 16.65 10.37
N LYS A 31 1.67 15.89 11.45
CA LYS A 31 2.80 15.97 12.39
C LYS A 31 3.96 15.03 12.03
N CYS A 32 3.75 14.11 11.08
CA CYS A 32 4.73 13.12 10.66
C CYS A 32 5.21 13.43 9.25
N LYS A 33 6.47 13.08 8.93
CA LYS A 33 6.96 13.09 7.54
C LYS A 33 6.45 11.85 6.81
N GLY A 34 5.15 11.83 6.52
CA GLY A 34 4.49 10.74 5.80
C GLY A 34 4.62 10.86 4.28
N GLY A 35 4.61 9.71 3.59
CA GLY A 35 4.51 9.64 2.13
C GLY A 35 3.15 9.14 1.69
N ILE A 36 2.55 9.82 0.71
CA ILE A 36 1.37 9.35 -0.01
C ILE A 36 1.79 9.05 -1.45
N PHE A 37 1.48 7.84 -1.91
CA PHE A 37 1.90 7.30 -3.19
C PHE A 37 0.65 6.91 -3.99
N PRO A 38 0.07 7.86 -4.76
CA PRO A 38 -1.04 7.56 -5.64
C PRO A 38 -0.56 6.79 -6.87
N LEU A 39 -1.13 5.62 -7.10
CA LEU A 39 -0.86 4.73 -8.22
C LEU A 39 -2.16 4.55 -9.02
N ASN A 40 -2.02 4.37 -10.33
CA ASN A 40 -3.16 4.15 -11.23
C ASN A 40 -3.35 2.66 -11.52
N GLY A 41 -4.43 2.07 -10.99
CA GLY A 41 -4.79 0.66 -11.16
C GLY A 41 -5.06 0.25 -12.61
N SER A 42 -5.50 1.18 -13.46
CA SER A 42 -5.67 0.92 -14.90
C SER A 42 -4.35 0.64 -15.63
N LEU A 43 -3.21 0.98 -15.02
CA LEU A 43 -1.86 0.68 -15.52
C LEU A 43 -1.27 -0.59 -14.92
N MET A 44 -2.04 -1.36 -14.15
CA MET A 44 -1.58 -2.52 -13.36
C MET A 44 -2.46 -3.75 -13.62
N LYS A 45 -2.65 -4.10 -14.89
CA LYS A 45 -3.55 -5.19 -15.33
C LYS A 45 -2.91 -6.58 -15.23
N THR A 46 -1.59 -6.64 -15.04
CA THR A 46 -0.75 -7.83 -14.84
C THR A 46 0.25 -7.63 -13.70
N CYS A 47 0.81 -8.70 -13.15
CA CYS A 47 1.85 -8.66 -12.11
C CYS A 47 3.11 -7.91 -12.57
N SER A 48 3.52 -8.11 -13.84
CA SER A 48 4.67 -7.37 -14.38
C SER A 48 4.42 -5.86 -14.44
N GLU A 49 3.18 -5.43 -14.68
CA GLU A 49 2.82 -4.02 -14.70
C GLU A 49 2.77 -3.43 -13.29
N ILE A 50 2.28 -4.18 -12.30
CA ILE A 50 2.39 -3.80 -10.88
C ILE A 50 3.85 -3.50 -10.53
N PHE A 51 4.76 -4.45 -10.80
CA PHE A 51 6.18 -4.28 -10.46
C PHE A 51 6.77 -3.03 -11.10
N LYS A 52 6.45 -2.79 -12.38
CA LYS A 52 6.89 -1.60 -13.12
C LYS A 52 6.37 -0.31 -12.50
N VAL A 53 5.07 -0.22 -12.22
CA VAL A 53 4.44 0.99 -11.64
C VAL A 53 5.04 1.29 -10.27
N PHE A 54 5.16 0.28 -9.40
CA PHE A 54 5.77 0.45 -8.07
C PHE A 54 7.24 0.85 -8.15
N GLN A 55 8.04 0.20 -9.00
CA GLN A 55 9.43 0.57 -9.21
C GLN A 55 9.57 2.04 -9.62
N GLN A 56 8.73 2.51 -10.54
CA GLN A 56 8.77 3.87 -11.05
C GLN A 56 8.31 4.90 -10.01
N GLU A 57 7.22 4.63 -9.29
CA GLU A 57 6.60 5.60 -8.37
C GLU A 57 7.28 5.64 -7.00
N LEU A 58 7.65 4.48 -6.45
CA LEU A 58 8.37 4.38 -5.17
C LEU A 58 9.89 4.49 -5.33
N LYS A 59 10.37 4.65 -6.57
CA LYS A 59 11.79 4.82 -6.91
C LYS A 59 12.64 3.66 -6.40
N PHE A 60 12.21 2.43 -6.66
CA PHE A 60 12.99 1.26 -6.28
C PHE A 60 14.40 1.32 -6.89
N PRO A 61 15.40 0.70 -6.26
CA PRO A 61 16.76 0.65 -6.78
C PRO A 61 16.86 0.06 -8.18
N SER A 62 17.89 0.45 -8.93
CA SER A 62 18.11 -0.01 -10.32
C SER A 62 18.39 -1.51 -10.44
N TYR A 63 18.77 -2.18 -9.34
CA TYR A 63 18.99 -3.62 -9.27
C TYR A 63 17.71 -4.44 -9.04
N PHE A 64 16.54 -3.80 -9.00
CA PHE A 64 15.26 -4.47 -8.79
C PHE A 64 15.04 -5.63 -9.78
N GLY A 65 14.91 -6.86 -9.25
CA GLY A 65 14.91 -8.10 -10.02
C GLY A 65 13.60 -8.44 -10.77
N ASN A 66 12.62 -7.54 -10.78
CA ASN A 66 11.32 -7.69 -11.47
C ASN A 66 10.60 -9.02 -11.19
N ASN A 67 10.58 -9.44 -9.92
CA ASN A 67 9.90 -10.65 -9.47
C ASN A 67 9.29 -10.43 -8.07
N THR A 68 8.43 -11.35 -7.67
CA THR A 68 7.71 -11.36 -6.39
C THR A 68 8.62 -11.20 -5.18
N SER A 69 9.74 -11.92 -5.11
CA SER A 69 10.66 -11.84 -3.97
C SER A 69 11.32 -10.47 -3.90
N ALA A 70 11.85 -9.97 -5.03
CA ALA A 70 12.45 -8.65 -5.11
C ALA A 70 11.46 -7.53 -4.78
N PHE A 71 10.18 -7.70 -5.14
CA PHE A 71 9.12 -6.74 -4.82
C PHE A 71 8.86 -6.67 -3.32
N PHE A 72 8.73 -7.82 -2.67
CA PHE A 72 8.54 -7.90 -1.22
C PHE A 72 9.73 -7.30 -0.46
N GLU A 73 10.96 -7.64 -0.87
CA GLU A 73 12.19 -7.07 -0.30
C GLU A 73 12.21 -5.54 -0.43
N CYS A 74 11.93 -5.01 -1.62
CA CYS A 74 11.92 -3.56 -1.82
C CYS A 74 10.86 -2.86 -0.96
N MET A 75 9.66 -3.43 -0.86
CA MET A 75 8.55 -2.87 -0.10
C MET A 75 8.74 -2.94 1.43
N THR A 76 9.57 -3.87 1.91
CA THR A 76 9.85 -4.05 3.35
C THR A 76 11.14 -3.38 3.81
N ASP A 77 12.05 -3.05 2.89
CA ASP A 77 13.27 -2.29 3.18
C ASP A 77 13.02 -0.76 3.14
N MET A 78 12.67 -0.20 1.98
CA MET A 78 12.48 1.25 1.76
C MET A 78 13.62 2.14 2.31
N SER A 79 14.84 1.60 2.49
CA SER A 79 16.00 2.33 3.04
C SER A 79 16.39 3.58 2.26
N TRP A 80 16.12 3.62 0.95
CA TRP A 80 16.36 4.80 0.09
C TRP A 80 15.31 5.90 0.25
N LYS A 81 14.19 5.62 0.93
CA LYS A 81 13.07 6.56 1.09
C LYS A 81 12.47 6.49 2.49
N ILE A 82 13.28 6.84 3.49
CA ILE A 82 12.89 6.79 4.90
C ILE A 82 11.83 7.85 5.21
N LEU A 83 10.64 7.38 5.60
CA LEU A 83 9.51 8.20 6.02
C LEU A 83 8.94 7.71 7.35
N ASP A 84 8.09 8.52 7.98
CA ASP A 84 7.43 8.16 9.23
C ASP A 84 6.19 7.28 8.99
N SER A 85 5.63 7.33 7.78
CA SER A 85 4.50 6.50 7.35
C SER A 85 4.43 6.40 5.82
N TYR A 86 3.82 5.34 5.31
CA TYR A 86 3.64 5.11 3.88
C TYR A 86 2.17 4.76 3.57
N PHE A 87 1.54 5.57 2.72
CA PHE A 87 0.18 5.34 2.25
C PHE A 87 0.19 5.13 0.74
N VAL A 88 0.07 3.87 0.31
CA VAL A 88 -0.05 3.52 -1.11
C VAL A 88 -1.52 3.55 -1.49
N ILE A 89 -1.91 4.47 -2.36
CA ILE A 89 -3.28 4.62 -2.83
C ILE A 89 -3.35 4.08 -4.25
N ILE A 90 -4.14 3.03 -4.48
CA ILE A 90 -4.36 2.47 -5.82
C ILE A 90 -5.75 2.91 -6.28
N ASP A 91 -5.81 3.88 -7.20
CA ASP A 91 -7.08 4.26 -7.85
C ASP A 91 -7.46 3.31 -8.98
N HIS A 92 -8.73 3.35 -9.43
CA HIS A 92 -9.28 2.40 -10.40
C HIS A 92 -9.00 0.94 -9.97
N ALA A 93 -9.15 0.64 -8.68
CA ALA A 93 -8.78 -0.65 -8.10
C ALA A 93 -9.54 -1.84 -8.72
N GLU A 94 -10.71 -1.61 -9.31
CA GLU A 94 -11.46 -2.57 -10.10
C GLU A 94 -10.68 -3.14 -11.29
N GLU A 95 -9.80 -2.34 -11.91
CA GLU A 95 -8.96 -2.73 -13.06
C GLU A 95 -7.70 -3.50 -12.65
N LEU A 96 -7.35 -3.49 -11.36
CA LEU A 96 -6.17 -4.17 -10.85
C LEU A 96 -6.21 -5.67 -11.18
N LEU A 97 -5.15 -6.16 -11.82
CA LEU A 97 -4.99 -7.54 -12.28
C LEU A 97 -6.17 -8.04 -13.15
N SER A 98 -6.79 -7.15 -13.94
CA SER A 98 -7.91 -7.54 -14.81
C SER A 98 -7.55 -8.62 -15.84
N ASN A 99 -6.27 -8.71 -16.24
CA ASN A 99 -5.77 -9.69 -17.19
C ASN A 99 -5.17 -10.94 -16.51
N GLU A 100 -4.99 -10.92 -15.19
CA GLU A 100 -4.41 -12.01 -14.38
C GLU A 100 -5.20 -12.16 -13.07
N LYS A 101 -6.53 -12.31 -13.20
CA LYS A 101 -7.46 -12.22 -12.07
C LYS A 101 -7.16 -13.21 -10.94
N GLN A 102 -6.56 -14.37 -11.25
CA GLN A 102 -6.17 -15.38 -10.26
C GLN A 102 -5.09 -14.87 -9.29
N GLU A 103 -4.28 -13.89 -9.69
CA GLU A 103 -3.16 -13.36 -8.90
C GLU A 103 -3.59 -12.35 -7.84
N ILE A 104 -4.84 -11.85 -7.91
CA ILE A 104 -5.31 -10.81 -6.99
C ILE A 104 -5.26 -11.27 -5.52
N GLY A 105 -5.64 -12.51 -5.23
CA GLY A 105 -5.62 -13.03 -3.86
C GLY A 105 -4.20 -13.03 -3.28
N TRP A 106 -3.22 -13.41 -4.11
CA TRP A 106 -1.81 -13.35 -3.75
C TRP A 106 -1.36 -11.90 -3.52
N PHE A 107 -1.70 -10.97 -4.41
CA PHE A 107 -1.29 -9.57 -4.29
C PHE A 107 -1.86 -8.91 -3.03
N LEU A 108 -3.14 -9.15 -2.73
CA LEU A 108 -3.79 -8.61 -1.52
C LEU A 108 -3.17 -9.19 -0.24
N LYS A 109 -2.86 -10.49 -0.25
CA LYS A 109 -2.15 -11.14 0.85
C LYS A 109 -0.76 -10.51 1.05
N MET A 110 -0.03 -10.29 -0.03
CA MET A 110 1.28 -9.63 0.00
C MET A 110 1.18 -8.20 0.56
N CYS A 111 0.18 -7.41 0.15
CA CYS A 111 -0.04 -6.07 0.71
C CYS A 111 -0.26 -6.11 2.23
N LEU A 112 -1.01 -7.10 2.72
CA LEU A 112 -1.23 -7.31 4.15
C LEU A 112 0.05 -7.74 4.86
N GLU A 113 0.81 -8.67 4.29
CA GLU A 113 2.10 -9.12 4.84
C GLU A 113 3.10 -7.95 4.94
N ILE A 114 3.24 -7.13 3.89
CA ILE A 114 4.07 -5.91 3.91
C ILE A 114 3.61 -4.96 5.02
N SER A 115 2.32 -4.66 5.09
CA SER A 115 1.76 -3.78 6.14
C SER A 115 2.04 -4.35 7.53
N THR A 116 2.05 -5.67 7.66
CA THR A 116 2.34 -6.38 8.90
C THR A 116 3.80 -6.27 9.32
N GLU A 117 4.73 -6.38 8.38
CA GLU A 117 6.15 -6.20 8.68
C GLU A 117 6.49 -4.78 9.15
N TRP A 118 5.82 -3.75 8.61
CA TRP A 118 5.99 -2.38 9.08
C TRP A 118 5.33 -2.09 10.43
N SER A 119 4.25 -2.80 10.77
CA SER A 119 3.57 -2.68 12.08
C SER A 119 4.41 -3.18 13.26
N LYS A 120 5.47 -3.94 13.00
CA LYS A 120 6.38 -4.47 14.01
C LYS A 120 7.60 -3.55 14.14
N PRO A 121 8.06 -3.25 15.36
CA PRO A 121 9.37 -2.63 15.54
C PRO A 121 10.49 -3.62 15.21
N ILE A 122 11.64 -3.08 14.86
CA ILE A 122 12.92 -3.79 14.84
C ILE A 122 13.75 -3.20 15.98
N ASP A 123 14.11 -4.04 16.93
CA ASP A 123 14.84 -3.69 18.15
C ASP A 123 15.91 -4.77 18.39
N LEU A 124 16.95 -4.74 17.55
CA LEU A 124 18.05 -5.69 17.59
C LEU A 124 19.31 -5.10 18.24
N GLY A 125 19.25 -3.84 18.70
CA GLY A 125 20.40 -3.09 19.19
C GLY A 125 21.28 -2.55 18.06
N GLU A 126 20.76 -2.50 16.84
CA GLU A 126 21.50 -2.13 15.65
C GLU A 126 21.27 -0.68 15.25
N SER A 127 22.24 -0.09 14.54
CA SER A 127 22.13 1.32 14.09
C SER A 127 20.97 1.59 13.13
N TRP A 128 20.41 0.54 12.54
CA TRP A 128 19.29 0.56 11.60
C TRP A 128 17.96 0.12 12.23
N ASP A 129 17.93 -0.09 13.56
CA ASP A 129 16.70 -0.34 14.30
C ASP A 129 15.64 0.73 13.99
N ARG A 130 14.38 0.30 13.96
CA ARG A 130 13.26 1.18 13.64
C ARG A 130 12.05 0.90 14.52
N PRO A 131 11.30 1.93 14.92
CA PRO A 131 10.00 1.70 15.52
C PRO A 131 9.04 1.07 14.49
N ALA A 132 7.93 0.54 14.99
CA ALA A 132 6.77 0.25 14.15
C ALA A 132 6.32 1.53 13.42
N LYS A 133 5.98 1.41 12.14
CA LYS A 133 5.53 2.53 11.30
C LYS A 133 4.22 2.18 10.61
N PRO A 134 3.30 3.14 10.44
CA PRO A 134 2.13 2.94 9.60
C PRO A 134 2.55 2.70 8.14
N PHE A 135 2.17 1.55 7.59
CA PHE A 135 2.24 1.25 6.17
C PHE A 135 0.89 0.68 5.76
N ALA A 136 0.22 1.35 4.82
CA ALA A 136 -1.12 0.96 4.42
C ALA A 136 -1.31 1.00 2.90
N PHE A 137 -2.12 0.07 2.42
CA PHE A 137 -2.63 0.05 1.05
C PHE A 137 -4.10 0.42 1.04
N ILE A 138 -4.46 1.35 0.16
CA ILE A 138 -5.82 1.88 0.04
C ILE A 138 -6.29 1.70 -1.40
N PHE A 139 -7.27 0.82 -1.58
CA PHE A 139 -7.88 0.53 -2.87
C PHE A 139 -9.06 1.48 -3.08
N LEU A 140 -8.88 2.43 -3.99
CA LEU A 140 -9.90 3.39 -4.41
C LEU A 140 -10.63 2.88 -5.64
N PHE A 141 -11.94 2.70 -5.48
CA PHE A 141 -12.85 2.30 -6.56
C PHE A 141 -13.52 3.53 -7.15
N SER A 142 -13.82 3.50 -8.44
CA SER A 142 -14.52 4.59 -9.14
C SER A 142 -15.89 4.91 -8.53
N ASP A 143 -16.59 3.91 -8.01
CA ASP A 143 -17.83 4.09 -7.26
C ASP A 143 -18.03 3.00 -6.18
N ALA A 144 -19.07 3.17 -5.35
CA ALA A 144 -19.41 2.23 -4.29
C ALA A 144 -19.92 0.87 -4.77
N ALA A 145 -20.49 0.77 -5.98
CA ALA A 145 -20.91 -0.51 -6.55
C ALA A 145 -19.69 -1.35 -6.94
N ALA A 146 -18.62 -0.72 -7.41
CA ALA A 146 -17.35 -1.37 -7.74
C ALA A 146 -16.59 -1.88 -6.51
N ILE A 147 -16.84 -1.35 -5.30
CA ILE A 147 -16.24 -1.87 -4.04
C ILE A 147 -16.60 -3.35 -3.80
N ASN A 148 -17.79 -3.77 -4.24
CA ASN A 148 -18.29 -5.15 -4.11
C ASN A 148 -17.71 -6.10 -5.17
N TYR A 149 -16.63 -5.72 -5.86
CA TYR A 149 -15.94 -6.63 -6.77
C TYR A 149 -15.46 -7.86 -5.98
N ASP A 150 -16.01 -9.04 -6.32
CA ASP A 150 -15.93 -10.27 -5.50
C ASP A 150 -14.52 -10.61 -4.99
N LYS A 151 -13.50 -10.27 -5.78
CA LYS A 151 -12.08 -10.51 -5.46
C LYS A 151 -11.53 -9.73 -4.26
N PHE A 152 -12.19 -8.65 -3.82
CA PHE A 152 -11.76 -7.83 -2.69
C PHE A 152 -12.56 -8.09 -1.41
N ASN A 153 -13.58 -8.95 -1.40
CA ASN A 153 -14.53 -9.08 -0.28
C ASN A 153 -13.91 -9.40 1.08
N SER A 154 -12.70 -9.97 1.13
CA SER A 154 -11.97 -10.27 2.37
C SER A 154 -11.30 -9.05 3.02
N ILE A 155 -11.28 -7.88 2.38
CA ILE A 155 -10.62 -6.67 2.89
C ILE A 155 -11.62 -5.76 3.63
N THR A 156 -11.18 -5.21 4.76
CA THR A 156 -11.94 -4.26 5.57
C THR A 156 -12.26 -2.98 4.80
N LEU A 157 -13.52 -2.55 4.86
CA LEU A 157 -13.96 -1.28 4.30
C LEU A 157 -13.46 -0.11 5.17
N PHE A 158 -12.90 0.93 4.55
CA PHE A 158 -12.57 2.19 5.22
C PHE A 158 -13.59 3.26 4.82
N THR A 159 -14.44 3.61 5.78
CA THR A 159 -15.49 4.62 5.65
C THR A 159 -15.09 5.93 6.31
#